data_AF-A0A165WER8-F1
#
_entry.id   AF-A0A165WER8-F1
#
_cell.length_a   1.000
_cell.length_b   1.000
_cell.length_c   1.000
_cell.angle_alpha   90.00
_cell.angle_beta   90.00
_cell.angle_gamma   90.00
#
_symmetry.space_group_name_H-M   'P 1'
#
loop_
_entity.id
_entity.type
_entity.pdbx_description
1 polymer ?
#
loop_
_entity_poly.entity_id
_entity_poly.type
_entity_poly.pdbx_seq_one_letter_code
_entity_poly.pdbx_strand_id
1 'polypeptide(L)'
;SKPYILGKPWTRPVAREGSRLYFKLLRAHEEVHRLNIEYRRLKTFMVKEDIILSLHHLRLLTANPDLAYQLNVRLKRLHGANALHAEKLLKIEVIDGFSG
;
A
#
# COMPACT_ATOMS: atom_id res chain seq x y z
N SER A 1 24.55 -15.22 -41.68
CA SER A 1 25.48 -14.74 -40.65
C SER A 1 24.69 -13.98 -39.59
N LYS A 2 24.51 -14.55 -38.38
CA LYS A 2 23.74 -13.91 -37.29
C LYS A 2 24.55 -12.74 -36.72
N PRO A 3 24.02 -11.51 -36.67
CA PRO A 3 24.85 -10.34 -36.42
C PRO A 3 25.20 -10.23 -34.94
N TYR A 4 26.50 -10.05 -34.65
CA TYR A 4 27.09 -8.93 -33.91
C TYR A 4 26.49 -8.49 -32.56
N ILE A 5 25.62 -9.28 -31.92
CA ILE A 5 25.04 -8.96 -30.61
C ILE A 5 26.03 -9.31 -29.50
N LEU A 6 26.70 -10.46 -29.59
CA LEU A 6 27.61 -10.96 -28.55
C LEU A 6 28.84 -10.07 -28.31
N GLY A 7 29.27 -9.29 -29.30
CA GLY A 7 30.40 -8.37 -29.18
C GLY A 7 30.05 -6.97 -28.66
N LYS A 8 28.78 -6.72 -28.31
CA LYS A 8 28.36 -5.39 -27.87
C LYS A 8 28.74 -5.15 -26.40
N PRO A 9 29.09 -3.92 -25.99
CA PRO A 9 29.53 -3.65 -24.62
C PRO A 9 28.52 -4.09 -23.54
N TRP A 10 27.22 -4.05 -23.83
CA TRP A 10 26.13 -4.43 -22.93
C TRP A 10 25.88 -5.94 -22.82
N THR A 11 26.52 -6.80 -23.63
CA THR A 11 26.42 -8.27 -23.44
C THR A 11 27.42 -8.78 -22.41
N ARG A 12 28.43 -7.97 -22.04
CA ARG A 12 29.40 -8.30 -20.99
C ARG A 12 28.66 -8.51 -19.66
N PRO A 13 28.89 -9.62 -18.94
CA PRO A 13 28.20 -9.90 -17.67
C PRO A 13 28.28 -8.74 -16.67
N VAL A 14 29.44 -8.11 -16.53
CA VAL A 14 29.65 -6.95 -15.66
C VAL A 14 28.79 -5.75 -16.06
N ALA A 15 28.68 -5.47 -17.36
CA ALA A 15 27.86 -4.37 -17.85
C ALA A 15 26.37 -4.62 -17.60
N ARG A 16 25.90 -5.87 -17.82
CA ARG A 16 24.51 -6.27 -17.51
C ARG A 16 24.20 -6.15 -16.03
N GLU A 17 25.12 -6.60 -15.18
CA GLU A 17 24.94 -6.52 -13.74
C GLU A 17 24.93 -5.06 -13.25
N GLY A 18 25.81 -4.22 -13.79
CA GLY A 18 25.80 -2.78 -13.53
C GLY A 18 24.47 -2.12 -13.93
N SER A 19 23.98 -2.38 -15.15
CA SER A 19 22.67 -1.89 -15.59
C SER A 19 21.52 -2.40 -14.71
N ARG A 20 21.55 -3.68 -14.32
CA ARG A 20 20.53 -4.28 -13.44
C ARG A 20 20.49 -3.57 -12.08
N LEU A 21 21.64 -3.33 -11.47
CA LEU A 21 21.73 -2.62 -10.19
C LEU A 21 21.27 -1.17 -10.32
N TYR A 22 21.70 -0.48 -11.38
CA TYR A 22 21.28 0.89 -11.67
C TYR A 22 19.76 1.02 -11.77
N PHE A 23 19.11 0.17 -12.58
CA PHE A 23 17.66 0.22 -12.73
C PHE A 23 16.93 -0.22 -11.45
N LYS A 24 17.47 -1.16 -10.67
CA LYS A 24 16.92 -1.50 -9.36
C LYS A 24 16.92 -0.31 -8.42
N LEU A 25 18.02 0.45 -8.37
CA LEU A 25 18.12 1.66 -7.56
C LEU A 25 17.12 2.71 -8.04
N LEU A 26 17.04 2.96 -9.35
CA LEU A 26 16.09 3.92 -9.91
C LEU A 26 14.64 3.56 -9.53
N ARG A 27 14.26 2.29 -9.72
CA ARG A 27 12.92 1.79 -9.35
C ARG A 27 12.65 1.85 -7.86
N ALA A 28 13.66 1.66 -7.01
CA ALA A 28 13.49 1.77 -5.56
C ALA A 28 13.12 3.21 -5.14
N HIS A 29 13.74 4.23 -5.75
CA HIS A 29 13.39 5.63 -5.47
C HIS A 29 11.97 5.99 -5.91
N GLU A 30 11.58 5.54 -7.12
CA GLU A 30 10.21 5.70 -7.61
C GLU A 30 9.19 5.02 -6.69
N GLU A 31 9.52 3.82 -6.22
CA GLU A 31 8.67 3.04 -5.35
C GLU A 31 8.48 3.69 -3.98
N VAL A 32 9.53 4.26 -3.38
CA VAL A 32 9.41 5.02 -2.13
C VAL A 32 8.45 6.20 -2.29
N HIS A 33 8.58 6.96 -3.38
CA HIS A 33 7.66 8.07 -3.66
C HIS A 33 6.21 7.60 -3.80
N ARG A 34 5.98 6.53 -4.57
CA ARG A 34 4.66 5.92 -4.75
C ARG A 34 4.06 5.46 -3.42
N LEU A 35 4.85 4.77 -2.60
CA LEU A 35 4.40 4.23 -1.32
C LEU A 35 3.99 5.33 -0.33
N ASN A 36 4.65 6.50 -0.33
CA ASN A 36 4.20 7.63 0.48
C ASN A 36 2.82 8.18 0.03
N ILE A 37 2.52 8.15 -1.27
CA ILE A 37 1.18 8.52 -1.74
C ILE A 37 0.15 7.49 -1.28
N GLU A 38 0.46 6.21 -1.43
CA GLU A 38 -0.45 5.12 -1.06
C GLU A 38 -0.66 5.02 0.46
N TYR A 39 0.35 5.35 1.26
CA TYR A 39 0.24 5.48 2.72
C TYR A 39 -0.91 6.44 3.09
N ARG A 40 -0.88 7.67 2.55
CA ARG A 40 -1.90 8.69 2.81
C ARG A 40 -3.28 8.26 2.37
N ARG A 41 -3.36 7.61 1.20
CA ARG A 41 -4.61 7.09 0.65
C ARG A 41 -5.20 6.02 1.55
N LEU A 42 -4.39 5.07 2.02
CA LEU A 42 -4.83 4.03 2.93
C LEU A 42 -5.32 4.61 4.26
N LYS A 43 -4.55 5.52 4.88
CA LYS A 43 -4.95 6.20 6.13
C LYS A 43 -6.28 6.95 5.96
N THR A 44 -6.44 7.66 4.85
CA THR A 44 -7.68 8.37 4.52
C THR A 44 -8.85 7.41 4.29
N PHE A 45 -8.62 6.32 3.56
CA PHE A 45 -9.62 5.31 3.27
C PHE A 45 -10.15 4.67 4.57
N MET A 46 -9.25 4.25 5.46
CA MET A 46 -9.60 3.64 6.75
C MET A 46 -10.52 4.54 7.58
N VAL A 47 -10.18 5.84 7.70
CA VAL A 47 -10.97 6.81 8.46
C VAL A 47 -12.33 7.05 7.81
N LYS A 48 -12.37 7.25 6.49
CA LYS A 48 -13.63 7.53 5.77
C LYS A 48 -14.57 6.33 5.81
N GLU A 49 -14.05 5.14 5.58
CA GLU A 49 -14.83 3.90 5.62
C GLU A 49 -15.43 3.68 7.00
N ASP A 50 -14.65 3.86 8.06
CA ASP A 50 -15.12 3.71 9.44
C ASP A 50 -16.26 4.67 9.78
N ILE A 51 -16.12 5.96 9.43
CA ILE A 51 -17.16 6.98 9.64
C ILE A 51 -18.45 6.61 8.91
N ILE A 52 -18.34 6.25 7.62
CA ILE A 52 -19.50 5.94 6.78
C ILE A 52 -20.23 4.71 7.33
N LEU A 53 -19.51 3.61 7.58
CA LEU A 53 -20.11 2.37 8.03
C LEU A 53 -20.69 2.49 9.44
N SER A 54 -20.03 3.24 10.34
CA SER A 54 -20.55 3.50 11.69
C SER A 54 -21.84 4.31 11.64
N LEU A 55 -21.94 5.32 10.78
CA LEU A 55 -23.16 6.10 10.59
C LEU A 55 -24.30 5.24 10.03
N HIS A 56 -24.01 4.38 9.06
CA HIS A 56 -25.00 3.45 8.52
C HIS A 56 -25.47 2.43 9.56
N HIS A 57 -24.56 1.92 10.39
CA HIS A 57 -24.91 1.03 11.50
C HIS A 57 -25.91 1.69 12.45
N LEU A 58 -25.65 2.94 12.87
CA LEU A 58 -26.57 3.69 13.75
C LEU A 58 -27.97 3.85 13.14
N ARG A 59 -28.04 4.14 11.82
CA ARG A 59 -29.32 4.25 11.11
C ARG A 59 -30.07 2.92 11.02
N LEU A 60 -29.33 1.82 10.88
CA LEU A 60 -29.91 0.49 10.75
C LEU A 60 -30.41 -0.07 12.08
N LEU A 61 -29.88 0.37 13.22
CA LEU A 61 -30.36 -0.09 14.53
C LEU A 61 -31.88 0.08 14.71
N THR A 62 -32.47 1.12 14.13
CA THR A 62 -33.92 1.36 14.16
C THR A 62 -34.64 0.86 12.91
N ALA A 63 -34.01 0.94 11.73
CA ALA A 63 -34.66 0.60 10.47
C ALA A 63 -34.67 -0.92 10.17
N ASN A 64 -33.59 -1.62 10.52
CA ASN A 64 -33.44 -3.05 10.28
C ASN A 64 -32.37 -3.64 11.24
N PRO A 65 -32.76 -4.09 12.44
CA PRO A 65 -31.84 -4.60 13.45
C PRO A 65 -31.01 -5.81 13.01
N ASP A 66 -31.57 -6.70 12.18
CA ASP A 66 -30.86 -7.89 11.69
C ASP A 66 -29.70 -7.49 10.76
N LEU A 67 -29.94 -6.53 9.87
CA LEU A 67 -28.89 -5.98 9.01
C LEU A 67 -27.87 -5.16 9.81
N ALA A 68 -28.30 -4.43 10.84
CA ALA A 68 -27.40 -3.74 11.76
C ALA A 68 -26.45 -4.73 12.45
N TYR A 69 -26.96 -5.88 12.92
CA TYR A 69 -26.14 -6.93 13.51
C TYR A 69 -25.07 -7.44 12.53
N GLN A 70 -25.45 -7.75 11.29
CA GLN A 70 -24.51 -8.19 10.27
C GLN A 70 -23.44 -7.13 9.97
N LEU A 71 -23.83 -5.86 9.88
CA LEU A 71 -22.91 -4.75 9.68
C LEU A 71 -21.94 -4.60 10.86
N ASN A 72 -22.41 -4.76 12.09
CA ASN A 72 -21.56 -4.73 13.29
C ASN A 72 -20.51 -5.84 13.28
N VAL A 73 -20.88 -7.07 12.89
CA VAL A 73 -19.92 -8.18 12.75
C VAL A 73 -18.84 -7.84 11.72
N ARG A 74 -19.21 -7.19 10.61
CA ARG A 74 -18.25 -6.73 9.60
C ARG A 74 -17.35 -5.60 10.13
N LEU A 75 -17.93 -4.62 10.81
CA LEU A 75 -17.18 -3.51 11.44
C LEU A 75 -16.10 -4.02 12.39
N LYS A 76 -16.43 -4.98 13.26
CA LYS A 76 -15.43 -5.59 14.17
C LYS A 76 -14.24 -6.20 13.44
N ARG A 77 -14.47 -6.89 12.31
CA ARG A 77 -13.40 -7.46 11.49
C ARG A 77 -12.56 -6.37 10.83
N LEU A 78 -13.21 -5.34 10.30
CA LEU A 78 -12.53 -4.19 9.70
C LEU A 78 -11.69 -3.44 10.73
N HIS A 79 -12.21 -3.20 11.94
CA HIS A 79 -11.46 -2.59 13.04
C HIS A 79 -10.23 -3.41 13.42
N GLY A 80 -10.35 -4.73 13.50
CA GLY A 80 -9.20 -5.61 13.75
C GLY A 80 -8.12 -5.50 12.67
N ALA A 81 -8.51 -5.54 11.39
CA ALA A 81 -7.57 -5.37 10.28
C ALA A 81 -6.95 -3.96 10.30
N ASN A 82 -7.77 -2.93 10.51
CA ASN A 82 -7.35 -1.54 10.56
C ASN A 82 -6.39 -1.26 11.73
N ALA A 83 -6.55 -1.93 12.87
CA ALA A 83 -5.60 -1.84 13.97
C ALA A 83 -4.22 -2.39 13.58
N LEU A 84 -4.17 -3.53 12.90
CA LEU A 84 -2.91 -4.10 12.37
C LEU A 84 -2.27 -3.19 11.32
N HIS A 85 -3.08 -2.58 10.45
CA HIS A 85 -2.59 -1.60 9.49
C HIS A 85 -2.05 -0.35 10.19
N ALA A 86 -2.79 0.21 11.15
CA ALA A 86 -2.37 1.39 11.91
C ALA A 86 -1.03 1.17 12.62
N GLU A 87 -0.83 0.00 13.24
CA GLU A 87 0.46 -0.33 13.88
C GLU A 87 1.61 -0.33 12.88
N LYS A 88 1.42 -0.90 11.69
CA LYS A 88 2.44 -0.89 10.63
C LYS A 88 2.68 0.51 10.08
N LEU A 89 1.62 1.29 9.91
CA LEU A 89 1.72 2.67 9.43
C LEU A 89 2.53 3.54 10.40
N LEU A 90 2.32 3.40 11.71
CA LEU A 90 3.13 4.08 12.73
C LEU A 90 4.62 3.71 12.64
N LYS A 91 4.95 2.46 12.33
CA LYS A 91 6.33 2.03 12.12
C LYS A 91 6.95 2.62 10.84
N ILE A 92 6.14 2.91 9.83
CA ILE A 92 6.60 3.58 8.60
C ILE A 92 6.86 5.06 8.86
N GLU A 93 6.04 5.72 9.69
CA GLU A 93 6.18 7.14 10.01
C GLU A 93 7.53 7.50 10.67
N VAL A 94 8.21 6.52 11.30
CA VAL A 94 9.51 6.73 11.96
C VAL A 94 10.73 6.40 11.08
N ILE A 95 10.52 5.97 9.82
CA ILE A 95 11.61 5.62 8.91
C ILE A 95 12.23 6.89 8.30
N ASP A 96 13.56 6.95 8.25
CA ASP A 96 14.27 8.03 7.58
C ASP A 96 13.90 8.12 6.09
N GLY A 97 13.63 9.33 5.61
CA GLY A 97 13.11 9.57 4.25
C GLY A 97 11.61 9.35 4.06
N PHE A 98 10.87 8.99 5.12
CA PHE A 98 9.40 9.06 5.08
C PHE A 98 8.94 10.50 4.93
N SER A 99 8.06 10.76 3.96
CA SER A 99 7.56 12.11 3.69
C SER A 99 6.06 12.18 3.54
N GLY A 100 5.31 11.08 3.75
CA GLY A 100 3.89 11.13 3.46
C GLY A 100 3.09 9.91 3.76
#